data_AF-F4NX58-F1
#
_entry.id   AF-F4NX58-F1
#
_cell.length_a   1.000
_cell.length_b   1.000
_cell.length_c   1.000
_cell.angle_alpha   90.00
_cell.angle_beta   90.00
_cell.angle_gamma   90.00
#
_symmetry.space_group_name_H-M   'P 1'
#
loop_
_entity.id
_entity.type
_entity.pdbx_description
1 polymer ?
#
loop_
_entity_poly.entity_id
_entity_poly.type
_entity_poly.pdbx_seq_one_letter_code
_entity_poly.pdbx_strand_id
1 'polypeptide(L)'
;MSAEVSTPTASTSGGSAGGPDYPEFPTPEDLEKYCSPFGISEVSLIDKIARNQVKINEIFEKSSSKSHERDLQKGLVDEMKIRLDTHSQASNDESGINEVELQEQDRILNELEKEVKKLSDEVMVLIEQNIDYKKTLRKYLGLVPSGEGEVPELGDYPGYTECYKYFLSVFSQ
;
A
#
# COMPACT_ATOMS: atom_id res chain seq x y z
N MET A 1 3.98 27.74 57.92
CA MET A 1 5.23 26.98 57.69
C MET A 1 4.80 25.61 57.16
N SER A 2 4.53 25.48 55.86
CA SER A 2 5.48 25.20 54.76
C SER A 2 6.08 23.80 54.85
N ALA A 3 5.55 22.88 54.04
CA ALA A 3 6.31 22.21 52.98
C ALA A 3 5.33 21.42 52.09
N GLU A 4 5.11 21.92 50.87
CA GLU A 4 4.69 21.12 49.73
C GLU A 4 5.81 20.15 49.39
N VAL A 5 5.49 18.89 49.06
CA VAL A 5 6.34 18.06 48.20
C VAL A 5 5.45 17.36 47.19
N SER A 6 5.66 17.78 45.95
CA SER A 6 5.06 17.30 44.73
C SER A 6 5.79 16.07 44.18
N THR A 7 4.99 15.12 43.65
CA THR A 7 5.29 14.23 42.49
C THR A 7 6.39 13.15 42.62
N PRO A 8 6.43 12.08 41.78
CA PRO A 8 5.61 11.82 40.58
C PRO A 8 4.95 10.42 40.48
N THR A 9 3.92 10.40 39.63
CA THR A 9 3.40 9.27 38.86
C THR A 9 4.52 8.37 38.32
N ALA A 10 4.64 7.15 38.85
CA ALA A 10 5.41 6.10 38.18
C ALA A 10 4.55 5.53 37.05
N SER A 11 4.78 6.07 35.86
CA SER A 11 4.32 5.53 34.59
C SER A 11 4.80 4.09 34.49
N THR A 12 3.89 3.11 34.57
CA THR A 12 4.19 1.79 34.04
C THR A 12 4.27 1.96 32.54
N SER A 13 5.49 2.15 32.05
CA SER A 13 5.83 1.87 30.67
C SER A 13 5.49 0.41 30.43
N GLY A 14 4.26 0.17 29.98
CA GLY A 14 3.92 -1.05 29.28
C GLY A 14 4.85 -1.09 28.09
N GLY A 15 5.99 -1.76 28.27
CA GLY A 15 6.85 -2.14 27.17
C GLY A 15 5.97 -2.91 26.23
N SER A 16 5.61 -2.28 25.12
CA SER A 16 5.07 -2.99 23.98
C SER A 16 6.14 -4.02 23.66
N ALA A 17 5.84 -5.27 23.99
CA ALA A 17 6.64 -6.40 23.56
C ALA A 17 6.55 -6.35 22.04
N GLY A 18 7.55 -5.71 21.44
CA GLY A 18 7.81 -5.76 20.01
C GLY A 18 8.10 -7.21 19.66
N GLY A 19 7.04 -7.99 19.51
CA GLY A 19 7.07 -9.12 18.60
C GLY A 19 7.45 -8.58 17.22
N PRO A 20 8.15 -9.37 16.40
CA PRO A 20 8.48 -8.94 15.05
C PRO A 20 7.20 -8.49 14.33
N ASP A 21 7.24 -7.32 13.67
CA ASP A 21 6.17 -6.82 12.80
C ASP A 21 5.93 -7.71 11.55
N TYR A 22 6.41 -8.95 11.58
CA TYR A 22 6.38 -9.89 10.48
C TYR A 22 5.75 -11.19 10.97
N PRO A 23 4.84 -11.80 10.19
CA PRO A 23 4.34 -13.13 10.49
C PRO A 23 5.51 -14.10 10.61
N GLU A 24 5.38 -15.04 11.54
CA GLU A 24 6.36 -16.08 11.80
C GLU A 24 6.72 -16.79 10.48
N PHE A 25 8.01 -16.91 10.18
CA PHE A 25 8.45 -17.50 8.91
C PHE A 25 7.93 -18.95 8.83
N PRO A 26 7.40 -19.38 7.67
CA PRO A 26 6.90 -20.74 7.48
C PRO A 26 7.86 -21.81 8.00
N THR A 27 7.31 -22.81 8.68
CA THR A 27 8.11 -23.95 9.12
C THR A 27 8.57 -24.77 7.90
N PRO A 28 9.69 -25.52 7.99
CA PRO A 28 10.09 -26.44 6.93
C PRO A 28 8.99 -27.44 6.53
N GLU A 29 8.18 -27.88 7.50
CA GLU A 29 7.06 -28.81 7.30
C GLU A 29 5.94 -28.16 6.48
N ASP A 30 5.61 -26.88 6.75
CA ASP A 30 4.64 -26.13 5.95
C ASP A 30 5.13 -25.93 4.51
N LEU A 31 6.42 -25.61 4.35
CA LEU A 31 7.01 -25.46 3.02
C LEU A 31 6.99 -26.76 2.23
N GLU A 32 7.28 -27.90 2.87
CA GLU A 32 7.17 -29.21 2.22
C GLU A 32 5.72 -29.52 1.81
N LYS A 33 4.77 -29.21 2.68
CA LYS A 33 3.35 -29.49 2.44
C LYS A 33 2.74 -28.62 1.33
N TYR A 34 2.97 -27.31 1.37
CA TYR A 34 2.28 -26.35 0.50
C TYR A 34 3.10 -25.94 -0.73
N CYS A 35 4.42 -26.12 -0.69
CA CYS A 35 5.31 -25.67 -1.75
C CYS A 35 6.06 -26.78 -2.49
N SER A 36 5.81 -28.06 -2.21
CA SER A 36 6.31 -29.12 -3.09
C SER A 36 5.71 -28.99 -4.50
N PRO A 37 6.49 -29.14 -5.59
CA PRO A 37 7.85 -29.68 -5.67
C PRO A 37 8.98 -28.63 -5.68
N PHE A 38 8.71 -27.39 -5.27
CA PHE A 38 9.66 -26.29 -5.38
C PHE A 38 10.84 -26.44 -4.42
N GLY A 39 12.03 -26.12 -4.92
CA GLY A 39 13.22 -25.91 -4.09
C GLY A 39 13.21 -24.54 -3.42
N ILE A 40 14.19 -24.31 -2.56
CA ILE A 40 14.32 -23.08 -1.77
C ILE A 40 14.33 -21.81 -2.65
N SER A 41 14.95 -21.87 -3.83
CA SER A 41 15.07 -20.74 -4.74
C SER A 41 13.71 -20.35 -5.34
N GLU A 42 12.94 -21.33 -5.80
CA GLU A 42 11.60 -21.13 -6.35
C GLU A 42 10.63 -20.68 -5.25
N VAL A 43 10.68 -21.31 -4.07
CA VAL A 43 9.91 -20.89 -2.89
C VAL A 43 10.20 -19.44 -2.52
N SER A 44 11.47 -19.03 -2.50
CA SER A 44 11.85 -17.64 -2.20
C SER A 44 11.29 -16.64 -3.22
N LEU A 45 11.18 -17.01 -4.50
CA LEU A 45 10.55 -16.17 -5.51
C LEU A 45 9.04 -16.09 -5.32
N ILE A 46 8.37 -17.21 -5.02
CA ILE A 46 6.92 -17.26 -4.76
C ILE A 46 6.57 -16.44 -3.51
N ASP A 47 7.35 -16.54 -2.43
CA ASP A 47 7.26 -15.71 -1.22
C ASP A 47 7.29 -14.21 -1.57
N LYS A 48 8.33 -13.77 -2.30
CA LYS A 48 8.48 -12.36 -2.70
C LYS A 48 7.31 -11.87 -3.54
N ILE A 49 6.84 -12.70 -4.49
CA ILE A 49 5.67 -12.36 -5.33
C ILE A 49 4.42 -12.18 -4.46
N ALA A 50 4.18 -13.08 -3.50
CA ALA A 50 3.05 -13.00 -2.59
C ALA A 50 3.13 -11.76 -1.67
N ARG A 51 4.29 -11.48 -1.07
CA ARG A 51 4.50 -10.28 -0.24
C ARG A 51 4.20 -9.00 -1.01
N ASN A 52 4.73 -8.88 -2.23
CA ASN A 52 4.48 -7.73 -3.08
C ASN A 52 3.00 -7.64 -3.46
N GLN A 53 2.32 -8.76 -3.70
CA GLN A 53 0.88 -8.74 -3.99
C GLN A 53 0.06 -8.22 -2.81
N VAL A 54 0.37 -8.63 -1.57
CA VAL A 54 -0.30 -8.12 -0.38
C VAL A 54 -0.11 -6.61 -0.25
N LYS A 55 1.13 -6.13 -0.37
CA LYS A 55 1.42 -4.68 -0.35
C LYS A 55 0.69 -3.92 -1.45
N ILE A 56 0.64 -4.48 -2.67
CA ILE A 56 -0.11 -3.90 -3.78
C ILE A 56 -1.60 -3.76 -3.41
N ASN A 57 -2.20 -4.79 -2.82
CA ASN A 57 -3.60 -4.76 -2.39
C ASN A 57 -3.83 -3.68 -1.30
N GLU A 58 -2.97 -3.62 -0.28
CA GLU A 58 -3.02 -2.60 0.77
C GLU A 58 -2.92 -1.18 0.20
N ILE A 59 -1.99 -0.96 -0.74
CA ILE A 59 -1.84 0.34 -1.39
C ILE A 59 -3.06 0.66 -2.25
N PHE A 60 -3.65 -0.32 -2.94
CA PHE A 60 -4.88 -0.10 -3.71
C PHE A 60 -6.05 0.32 -2.81
N GLU A 61 -6.25 -0.33 -1.68
CA GLU A 61 -7.29 0.05 -0.71
C GLU A 61 -7.08 1.48 -0.20
N LYS A 62 -5.84 1.81 0.18
CA LYS A 62 -5.46 3.15 0.63
C LYS A 62 -5.65 4.20 -0.48
N SER A 63 -5.23 3.87 -1.70
CA SER A 63 -5.33 4.75 -2.88
C SER A 63 -6.79 5.02 -3.25
N SER A 64 -7.67 4.03 -3.11
CA SER A 64 -9.10 4.18 -3.34
C SER A 64 -9.71 5.20 -2.37
N SER A 65 -9.45 5.05 -1.07
CA SER A 65 -9.88 5.99 -0.04
C SER A 65 -9.35 7.42 -0.30
N LYS A 66 -8.05 7.54 -0.62
CA LYS A 66 -7.42 8.83 -0.91
C LYS A 66 -7.91 9.49 -2.19
N SER A 67 -8.21 8.70 -3.22
CA SER A 67 -8.79 9.22 -4.46
C SER A 67 -10.18 9.79 -4.22
N HIS A 68 -10.99 9.11 -3.39
CA HIS A 68 -12.30 9.62 -3.00
C HIS A 68 -12.20 10.93 -2.20
N GLU A 69 -11.29 11.00 -1.23
CA GLU A 69 -11.02 12.23 -0.47
C GLU A 69 -10.61 13.38 -1.39
N ARG A 70 -9.70 13.11 -2.35
CA ARG A 70 -9.27 14.07 -3.38
C ARG A 70 -10.44 14.57 -4.21
N ASP A 71 -11.32 13.68 -4.67
CA ASP A 71 -12.46 14.04 -5.50
C ASP A 71 -13.47 14.93 -4.76
N LEU A 72 -13.75 14.62 -3.48
CA LEU A 72 -14.59 15.47 -2.63
C LEU A 72 -13.96 16.84 -2.40
N GLN A 73 -12.67 16.87 -2.06
CA GLN A 73 -11.92 18.10 -1.84
C GLN A 73 -11.89 18.98 -3.08
N LYS A 74 -11.72 18.38 -4.27
CA LYS A 74 -11.79 19.09 -5.54
C LYS A 74 -13.16 19.72 -5.77
N GLY A 75 -14.24 19.00 -5.48
CA GLY A 75 -15.60 19.53 -5.56
C GLY A 75 -15.81 20.75 -4.65
N LEU A 76 -15.30 20.71 -3.42
CA LEU A 76 -15.36 21.84 -2.48
C LEU A 76 -14.61 23.05 -3.00
N VAL A 77 -13.38 22.86 -3.49
CA VAL A 77 -12.55 23.90 -4.08
C VAL A 77 -13.25 24.54 -5.29
N ASP A 78 -13.81 23.73 -6.18
CA ASP A 78 -14.51 24.20 -7.38
C ASP A 78 -15.75 25.03 -6.99
N GLU A 79 -16.52 24.60 -5.97
CA GLU A 79 -17.66 25.35 -5.46
C GLU A 79 -17.25 26.68 -4.82
N MET A 80 -16.18 26.69 -4.02
CA MET A 80 -15.63 27.90 -3.41
C MET A 80 -15.16 28.91 -4.46
N LYS A 81 -14.49 28.43 -5.52
CA LYS A 81 -14.08 29.27 -6.67
C LYS A 81 -15.29 29.93 -7.33
N ILE A 82 -16.36 29.17 -7.61
CA ILE A 82 -17.59 29.71 -8.20
C ILE A 82 -18.24 30.75 -7.29
N ARG A 83 -18.31 30.49 -5.98
CA ARG A 83 -18.89 31.43 -5.00
C ARG A 83 -18.08 32.72 -4.91
N LEU A 84 -16.75 32.62 -4.91
CA LEU A 84 -15.85 33.77 -4.88
C LEU A 84 -15.98 34.61 -6.16
N ASP A 85 -16.02 33.96 -7.32
CA ASP A 85 -16.24 34.62 -8.62
C ASP A 85 -17.59 35.35 -8.65
N THR A 86 -18.63 34.78 -8.03
CA THR A 86 -19.96 35.39 -7.93
C THR A 86 -20.00 36.55 -6.92
N HIS A 87 -19.32 36.43 -5.78
CA HIS A 87 -19.33 37.44 -4.70
C HIS A 87 -18.36 38.60 -4.91
N SER A 88 -17.27 38.40 -5.66
CA SER A 88 -16.37 39.48 -6.09
C SER A 88 -17.10 40.56 -6.92
N GLN A 89 -18.27 40.24 -7.49
CA GLN A 89 -19.16 41.20 -8.13
C GLN A 89 -20.06 42.00 -7.15
N ALA A 90 -20.10 41.67 -5.85
CA ALA A 90 -21.12 42.17 -4.91
C ALA A 90 -20.62 42.98 -3.69
N SER A 91 -19.42 42.78 -3.12
CA SER A 91 -18.78 43.69 -2.14
C SER A 91 -17.42 43.14 -1.67
N ASN A 92 -16.51 44.02 -1.20
CA ASN A 92 -15.07 43.70 -1.06
C ASN A 92 -14.61 43.03 0.26
N ASP A 93 -15.32 43.19 1.39
CA ASP A 93 -14.77 42.74 2.69
C ASP A 93 -14.95 41.23 2.96
N GLU A 94 -16.03 40.61 2.47
CA GLU A 94 -16.28 39.17 2.62
C GLU A 94 -15.44 38.32 1.65
N SER A 95 -14.96 38.95 0.56
CA SER A 95 -14.11 38.32 -0.46
C SER A 95 -12.74 37.88 0.08
N GLY A 96 -12.13 38.66 0.96
CA GLY A 96 -10.78 38.39 1.46
C GLY A 96 -10.69 37.20 2.42
N ILE A 97 -11.73 36.94 3.22
CA ILE A 97 -11.80 35.75 4.09
C ILE A 97 -11.99 34.48 3.25
N ASN A 98 -12.84 34.57 2.22
CA ASN A 98 -13.11 33.47 1.30
C ASN A 98 -11.88 33.10 0.44
N GLU A 99 -11.02 34.07 0.09
CA GLU A 99 -9.75 33.80 -0.61
C GLU A 99 -8.74 33.00 0.24
N VAL A 100 -8.61 33.35 1.53
CA VAL A 100 -7.70 32.64 2.44
C VAL A 100 -8.18 31.20 2.67
N GLU A 101 -9.48 31.01 2.86
CA GLU A 101 -10.06 29.68 3.01
C GLU A 101 -9.88 28.85 1.74
N LEU A 102 -10.13 29.44 0.56
CA LEU A 102 -9.90 28.78 -0.72
C LEU A 102 -8.43 28.36 -0.89
N GLN A 103 -7.48 29.22 -0.52
CA GLN A 103 -6.06 28.90 -0.61
C GLN A 103 -5.68 27.70 0.27
N GLU A 104 -6.26 27.59 1.47
CA GLU A 104 -6.04 26.43 2.34
C GLU A 104 -6.66 25.16 1.76
N GLN A 105 -7.87 25.24 1.20
CA GLN A 105 -8.51 24.09 0.54
C GLN A 105 -7.74 23.63 -0.70
N ASP A 106 -7.19 24.57 -1.50
CA ASP A 106 -6.31 24.26 -2.63
C ASP A 106 -5.01 23.60 -2.16
N ARG A 107 -4.45 24.02 -1.02
CA ARG A 107 -3.27 23.37 -0.43
C ARG A 107 -3.56 21.93 -0.04
N ILE A 108 -4.68 21.67 0.65
CA ILE A 108 -5.10 20.32 1.04
C ILE A 108 -5.28 19.44 -0.21
N LEU A 109 -5.92 19.97 -1.25
CA LEU A 109 -6.10 19.26 -2.53
C LEU A 109 -4.75 18.87 -3.15
N ASN A 110 -3.80 19.80 -3.19
CA ASN A 110 -2.46 19.54 -3.72
C ASN A 110 -1.68 18.48 -2.90
N GLU A 111 -1.87 18.45 -1.58
CA GLU A 111 -1.28 17.43 -0.71
C GLU A 111 -1.89 16.04 -1.01
N LEU A 112 -3.21 15.94 -1.15
CA LEU A 112 -3.90 14.70 -1.54
C LEU A 112 -3.47 14.19 -2.92
N GLU A 113 -3.33 15.06 -3.91
CA GLU A 113 -2.86 14.68 -5.25
C GLU A 113 -1.44 14.09 -5.21
N LYS A 114 -0.55 14.68 -4.39
CA LYS A 114 0.81 14.15 -4.18
C LYS A 114 0.79 12.79 -3.49
N GLU A 115 -0.08 12.60 -2.49
CA GLU A 115 -0.23 11.31 -1.81
C GLU A 115 -0.71 10.22 -2.77
N VAL A 116 -1.77 10.49 -3.56
CA VAL A 116 -2.28 9.54 -4.56
C VAL A 116 -1.20 9.19 -5.59
N LYS A 117 -0.46 10.20 -6.08
CA LYS A 117 0.64 9.97 -7.01
C LYS A 117 1.74 9.09 -6.40
N LYS A 118 2.13 9.35 -5.16
CA LYS A 118 3.14 8.54 -4.45
C LYS A 118 2.71 7.08 -4.33
N LEU A 119 1.45 6.83 -3.98
CA LEU A 119 0.90 5.46 -3.90
C LEU A 119 0.91 4.78 -5.27
N SER A 120 0.56 5.51 -6.33
CA SER A 120 0.64 5.00 -7.71
C SER A 120 2.07 4.62 -8.10
N ASP A 121 3.05 5.49 -7.81
CA ASP A 121 4.46 5.23 -8.12
C ASP A 121 4.98 4.00 -7.36
N GLU A 122 4.58 3.84 -6.09
CA GLU A 122 4.94 2.69 -5.26
C GLU A 122 4.38 1.37 -5.81
N VAL A 123 3.10 1.36 -6.23
CA VAL A 123 2.48 0.18 -6.86
C VAL A 123 3.18 -0.20 -8.16
N MET A 124 3.54 0.78 -8.98
CA MET A 124 4.25 0.51 -10.24
C MET A 124 5.58 -0.19 -10.00
N VAL A 125 6.35 0.25 -9.01
CA VAL A 125 7.62 -0.40 -8.62
C VAL A 125 7.38 -1.85 -8.17
N LEU A 126 6.36 -2.11 -7.35
CA LEU A 126 6.04 -3.45 -6.88
C LEU A 126 5.58 -4.38 -8.03
N ILE A 127 4.82 -3.84 -9.00
CA ILE A 127 4.40 -4.56 -10.20
C ILE A 127 5.60 -4.95 -11.05
N GLU A 128 6.52 -4.02 -11.30
CA GLU A 128 7.75 -4.29 -12.05
C GLU A 128 8.60 -5.38 -11.38
N GLN A 129 8.80 -5.28 -10.06
CA GLN A 129 9.49 -6.33 -9.29
C GLN A 129 8.79 -7.69 -9.42
N ASN A 130 7.46 -7.72 -9.35
CA ASN A 130 6.69 -8.96 -9.52
C ASN A 130 6.83 -9.55 -10.91
N ILE A 131 6.87 -8.71 -11.96
CA ILE A 131 7.13 -9.14 -13.33
C ILE A 131 8.51 -9.81 -13.40
N ASP A 132 9.54 -9.21 -12.81
CA ASP A 132 10.91 -9.74 -12.82
C ASP A 132 11.04 -11.04 -12.01
N TYR A 133 10.42 -11.13 -10.84
CA TYR A 133 10.39 -12.37 -10.05
C TYR A 133 9.67 -13.48 -10.81
N LYS A 134 8.50 -13.21 -11.40
CA LYS A 134 7.76 -14.19 -12.21
C LYS A 134 8.56 -14.63 -13.44
N LYS A 135 9.29 -13.71 -14.08
CA LYS A 135 10.17 -14.02 -15.21
C LYS A 135 11.33 -14.94 -14.78
N THR A 136 11.93 -14.66 -13.63
CA THR A 136 13.02 -15.49 -13.08
C THR A 136 12.52 -16.87 -12.68
N LEU A 137 11.35 -16.94 -12.03
CA LEU A 137 10.73 -18.20 -11.64
C LEU A 137 10.44 -19.07 -12.87
N ARG A 138 9.83 -18.50 -13.93
CA ARG A 138 9.60 -19.23 -15.18
C ARG A 138 10.88 -19.83 -15.77
N LYS A 139 12.01 -19.12 -15.68
CA LYS A 139 13.31 -19.67 -16.13
C LYS A 139 13.75 -20.87 -15.31
N TYR A 140 13.63 -20.83 -13.98
CA TYR A 140 13.95 -21.98 -13.13
C TYR A 140 13.07 -23.18 -13.40
N LEU A 141 11.78 -22.95 -13.67
CA LEU A 141 10.82 -24.00 -13.98
C LEU A 141 10.94 -24.54 -15.41
N GLY A 142 11.88 -24.05 -16.21
CA GLY A 142 12.01 -24.43 -17.62
C GLY A 142 10.84 -23.96 -18.50
N LEU A 143 10.01 -23.03 -18.02
CA LEU A 143 8.91 -22.40 -18.75
C LEU A 143 9.42 -21.30 -19.68
N VAL A 144 10.48 -21.62 -20.44
CA VAL A 144 11.08 -20.73 -21.42
C VAL A 144 10.29 -20.88 -22.73
N PRO A 145 9.91 -19.78 -23.40
CA PRO A 145 9.27 -19.88 -24.72
C PRO A 145 10.21 -20.59 -25.69
N SER A 146 9.84 -21.80 -26.11
CA SER A 146 10.62 -22.61 -27.06
C SER A 146 10.27 -22.28 -28.53
N GLY A 147 9.66 -21.13 -28.81
CA GLY A 147 9.21 -20.70 -30.14
C GLY A 147 8.10 -19.63 -30.08
N GLU A 148 7.28 -19.51 -31.13
CA GLU A 148 6.06 -18.67 -31.18
C GLU A 148 4.87 -19.23 -30.35
N GLY A 149 5.16 -20.07 -29.34
CA GLY A 149 4.15 -20.63 -28.45
C GLY A 149 3.81 -19.68 -27.31
N GLU A 150 2.59 -19.77 -26.80
CA GLU A 150 2.19 -19.08 -25.57
C GLU A 150 3.05 -19.56 -24.40
N VAL A 151 3.55 -18.61 -23.61
CA VAL A 151 4.31 -18.92 -22.39
C VAL A 151 3.33 -19.49 -21.37
N PRO A 152 3.55 -20.71 -20.83
CA PRO A 152 2.65 -21.28 -19.85
C PRO A 152 2.45 -20.35 -18.64
N GLU A 153 1.21 -20.25 -18.19
CA GLU A 153 0.91 -19.47 -16.99
C GLU A 153 1.53 -20.16 -15.76
N LEU A 154 2.07 -19.37 -14.84
CA LEU A 154 2.60 -19.93 -13.59
C LEU A 154 1.51 -20.65 -12.79
N GLY A 155 0.25 -20.20 -12.91
CA GLY A 155 -0.92 -20.81 -12.25
C GLY A 155 -1.11 -22.28 -12.59
N ASP A 156 -0.70 -22.69 -13.79
CA ASP A 156 -0.85 -24.06 -14.30
C ASP A 156 0.30 -24.98 -13.88
N TYR A 157 1.40 -24.41 -13.35
CA TYR A 157 2.53 -25.22 -12.90
C TYR A 157 2.17 -25.96 -11.61
N PRO A 158 2.39 -27.29 -11.53
CA PRO A 158 2.04 -28.09 -10.35
C PRO A 158 2.62 -27.51 -9.06
N GLY A 159 1.76 -27.30 -8.05
CA GLY A 159 2.15 -26.74 -6.75
C GLY A 159 2.23 -25.22 -6.69
N TYR A 160 2.32 -24.48 -7.81
CA TYR A 160 2.47 -23.01 -7.78
C TYR A 160 1.32 -22.33 -7.07
N THR A 161 0.09 -22.64 -7.49
CA THR A 161 -1.12 -22.01 -6.94
C THR A 161 -1.28 -22.30 -5.44
N GLU A 162 -0.92 -23.50 -4.99
CA GLU A 162 -1.00 -23.88 -3.58
C GLU A 162 0.04 -23.13 -2.74
N CYS A 163 1.30 -23.13 -3.17
CA CYS A 163 2.39 -22.42 -2.51
C CYS A 163 2.13 -20.91 -2.45
N TYR A 164 1.69 -20.33 -3.56
CA TYR A 164 1.36 -18.91 -3.66
C TYR A 164 0.20 -18.53 -2.73
N LYS A 165 -0.87 -19.34 -2.69
CA LYS A 165 -2.01 -19.11 -1.77
C LYS A 165 -1.61 -19.25 -0.32
N TYR A 166 -0.75 -20.20 0.02
CA TYR A 166 -0.21 -20.34 1.36
C TYR A 166 0.49 -19.05 1.79
N PHE A 167 1.45 -18.56 1.00
CA PHE A 167 2.13 -17.31 1.32
C PHE A 167 1.20 -16.10 1.37
N LEU A 168 0.24 -15.97 0.45
CA LEU A 168 -0.77 -14.92 0.53
C LEU A 168 -1.54 -14.99 1.85
N SER A 169 -1.96 -16.18 2.29
CA SER A 169 -2.68 -16.34 3.56
C SER A 169 -1.81 -16.00 4.77
N VAL A 170 -0.51 -16.26 4.72
CA VAL A 170 0.44 -15.90 5.78
C VAL A 170 0.64 -14.39 5.87
N PHE A 171 0.71 -13.70 4.72
CA PHE A 171 0.98 -12.26 4.68
C PHE A 171 -0.26 -11.38 4.81
N SER A 172 -1.45 -11.91 4.53
CA SER A 172 -2.71 -11.19 4.67
C SER A 172 -3.34 -11.30 6.07
N GLN A 173 -2.64 -11.91 7.04
CA GLN A 173 -3.03 -11.97 8.46
C GLN A 173 -2.54 -10.74 9.20
#